data_AF-A0A3B8TM78-F1
#
_entry.id   AF-A0A3B8TM78-F1
#
_cell.length_a   1.000
_cell.length_b   1.000
_cell.length_c   1.000
_cell.angle_alpha   90.00
_cell.angle_beta   90.00
_cell.angle_gamma   90.00
#
_symmetry.space_group_name_H-M   'P 1'
#
loop_
_entity.id
_entity.type
_entity.pdbx_description
1 polymer ?
#
loop_
_entity_poly.entity_id
_entity_poly.type
_entity_poly.pdbx_seq_one_letter_code
_entity_poly.pdbx_strand_id
1 'polypeptide(L)'
;MAHKKILFISFLSLACLGCFHTEPPVRIKRLPKLFTRVDLPVATYTRTNEKGAPITYEASEYAKLTSKTHPALDSCCDSTNLLPCCTDYWFDLYYSSFDATLNFTYKSLNFDGVSDHIKSDFIMSSFVNTNNRSAQVEQQQQGSTPQGYYYEHYSYAEAGEPEIFFIADTLGQHCVLGSLIFNSAGQSSDSLSPFISFIQKDIEHFISSVTFN
;
A
#
# COMPACT_ATOMS: atom_id res chain seq x y z
N MET A 1 -7.61 -76.58 -37.64
CA MET A 1 -6.78 -75.36 -37.84
C MET A 1 -7.37 -74.07 -37.25
N ALA A 2 -8.65 -74.02 -36.83
CA ALA A 2 -9.27 -72.80 -36.30
C ALA A 2 -8.81 -72.39 -34.88
N HIS A 3 -8.55 -73.34 -33.98
CA HIS A 3 -8.17 -73.04 -32.59
C HIS A 3 -6.79 -72.38 -32.43
N LYS A 4 -5.85 -72.65 -33.35
CA LYS A 4 -4.51 -72.04 -33.33
C LYS A 4 -4.55 -70.54 -33.68
N LYS A 5 -5.54 -70.11 -34.47
CA LYS A 5 -5.75 -68.70 -34.84
C LYS A 5 -6.43 -67.90 -33.71
N ILE A 6 -7.34 -68.53 -32.96
CA ILE A 6 -8.03 -67.90 -31.83
C ILE A 6 -7.07 -67.64 -30.65
N LEU A 7 -6.17 -68.58 -30.36
CA LEU A 7 -5.12 -68.39 -29.34
C LEU A 7 -4.15 -67.27 -29.69
N PHE A 8 -3.82 -67.10 -30.97
CA PHE A 8 -2.92 -66.04 -31.43
C PHE A 8 -3.58 -64.64 -31.35
N ILE A 9 -4.87 -64.54 -31.64
CA ILE A 9 -5.65 -63.29 -31.53
C ILE A 9 -5.84 -62.88 -30.06
N SER A 10 -6.03 -63.86 -29.16
CA SER A 10 -6.11 -63.62 -27.71
C SER A 10 -4.78 -63.12 -27.12
N PHE A 11 -3.66 -63.68 -27.58
CA PHE A 11 -2.34 -63.21 -27.13
C PHE A 11 -1.99 -61.81 -27.66
N LEU A 12 -2.46 -61.47 -28.86
CA LEU A 12 -2.26 -60.15 -29.46
C LEU A 12 -3.14 -59.06 -28.81
N SER A 13 -4.35 -59.39 -28.34
CA SER A 13 -5.19 -58.43 -27.62
C SER A 13 -4.68 -58.14 -26.20
N LEU A 14 -4.05 -59.12 -25.55
CA LEU A 14 -3.46 -58.95 -24.22
C LEU A 14 -2.19 -58.08 -24.24
N ALA A 15 -1.46 -58.05 -25.36
CA ALA A 15 -0.28 -57.20 -25.54
C ALA A 15 -0.63 -55.70 -25.75
N CYS A 16 -1.83 -55.39 -26.26
CA CYS A 16 -2.24 -54.00 -26.51
C CYS A 16 -2.73 -53.24 -25.27
N LEU A 17 -3.00 -53.92 -24.15
CA LEU A 17 -3.46 -53.28 -22.90
C LEU A 17 -2.30 -52.73 -22.04
N GLY A 18 -1.04 -53.00 -22.39
CA GLY A 18 0.14 -52.63 -21.59
C GLY A 18 0.75 -51.25 -21.84
N CYS A 19 0.31 -50.50 -22.86
CA CYS A 19 0.97 -49.25 -23.28
C CYS A 19 0.41 -47.94 -22.69
N PHE A 20 -0.61 -47.98 -21.83
CA PHE A 20 -1.11 -46.77 -21.16
C PHE A 20 -0.57 -46.66 -19.73
N HIS A 21 0.75 -46.54 -19.59
CA HIS A 21 1.33 -45.95 -18.39
C HIS A 21 1.25 -44.44 -18.55
N THR A 22 0.14 -43.85 -18.10
CA THR A 22 0.09 -42.41 -17.82
C THR A 22 1.01 -42.18 -16.63
N GLU A 23 2.21 -41.66 -16.87
CA GLU A 23 3.04 -41.15 -15.80
C GLU A 23 2.20 -40.17 -14.97
N PRO A 24 2.14 -40.33 -13.64
CA PRO A 24 1.40 -39.39 -12.81
C PRO A 24 1.97 -37.99 -13.04
N PRO A 25 1.12 -36.94 -13.13
CA PRO A 25 1.61 -35.59 -13.37
C PRO A 25 2.68 -35.27 -12.33
N VAL A 26 3.86 -34.88 -12.80
CA VAL A 26 4.97 -34.44 -11.93
C VAL A 26 4.42 -33.32 -11.06
N ARG A 27 4.21 -33.60 -9.77
CA ARG A 27 3.90 -32.57 -8.79
C ARG A 27 5.15 -31.71 -8.67
N ILE A 28 5.19 -30.61 -9.42
CA ILE A 28 6.12 -29.52 -9.16
C ILE A 28 5.74 -28.99 -7.77
N LYS A 29 6.40 -29.51 -6.74
CA LYS A 29 6.35 -28.94 -5.41
C LYS A 29 6.88 -27.52 -5.57
N ARG A 30 6.01 -26.51 -5.47
CA ARG A 30 6.44 -25.11 -5.43
C ARG A 30 7.57 -25.03 -4.42
N LEU A 31 8.78 -24.69 -4.87
CA LEU A 31 9.88 -24.44 -3.95
C LEU A 31 9.42 -23.33 -2.99
N PRO A 32 9.73 -23.44 -1.69
CA PRO A 32 9.49 -22.33 -0.78
C PRO A 32 10.20 -21.09 -1.34
N LYS A 33 9.51 -19.96 -1.37
CA LYS A 33 10.09 -18.69 -1.84
C LYS A 33 11.35 -18.43 -1.01
N LEU A 34 12.50 -18.30 -1.67
CA LEU A 34 13.78 -18.03 -1.02
C LEU A 34 13.94 -16.51 -0.95
N PHE A 35 13.60 -15.93 0.19
CA PHE A 35 13.81 -14.50 0.44
C PHE A 35 15.18 -14.29 1.06
N THR A 36 15.87 -13.22 0.65
CA THR A 36 17.08 -12.77 1.34
C THR A 36 16.71 -12.35 2.75
N ARG A 37 17.41 -12.87 3.76
CA ARG A 37 17.27 -12.37 5.13
C ARG A 37 17.82 -10.95 5.17
N VAL A 38 16.96 -9.99 5.48
CA VAL A 38 17.32 -8.60 5.73
C VAL A 38 17.18 -8.37 7.23
N ASP A 39 18.27 -7.98 7.90
CA ASP A 39 18.19 -7.53 9.29
C ASP A 39 17.72 -6.08 9.29
N LEU A 40 16.49 -5.87 9.76
CA LEU A 40 15.88 -4.54 9.86
C LEU A 40 16.23 -3.91 11.21
N PRO A 41 16.50 -2.60 11.25
CA PRO A 41 16.75 -1.91 12.51
C PRO A 41 15.49 -1.86 13.39
N VAL A 42 15.66 -1.50 14.65
CA VAL A 42 14.54 -1.12 15.52
C VAL A 42 14.35 0.39 15.37
N ALA A 43 13.16 0.82 14.98
CA ALA A 43 12.83 2.23 14.82
C ALA A 43 12.79 2.95 16.19
N THR A 44 13.37 4.14 16.25
CA THR A 44 13.16 5.11 17.33
C THR A 44 12.40 6.29 16.75
N TYR A 45 11.34 6.73 17.44
CA TYR A 45 10.46 7.79 16.98
C TYR A 45 10.80 9.12 17.65
N THR A 46 10.88 10.18 16.85
CA THR A 46 11.08 11.55 17.32
C THR A 46 9.89 12.40 16.93
N ARG A 47 9.43 13.24 17.88
CA ARG A 47 8.36 14.19 17.59
C ARG A 47 8.85 15.31 16.68
N THR A 48 8.18 15.46 15.55
CA THR A 48 8.44 16.45 14.53
C THR A 48 7.35 17.52 14.57
N ASN A 49 7.77 18.77 14.77
CA ASN A 49 6.91 19.95 14.72
C ASN A 49 7.59 20.99 13.84
N GLU A 50 7.21 21.00 12.57
CA GLU A 50 7.76 21.92 11.59
C GLU A 50 7.01 23.25 11.63
N LYS A 51 7.77 24.34 11.54
CA LYS A 51 7.20 25.69 11.56
C LYS A 51 6.32 25.89 10.33
N GLY A 52 5.02 26.10 10.55
CA GLY A 52 4.03 26.31 9.48
C GLY A 52 3.35 25.03 9.00
N ALA A 53 3.70 23.86 9.56
CA ALA A 53 2.95 22.64 9.28
C ALA A 53 1.62 22.62 10.07
N PRO A 54 0.50 22.25 9.41
CA PRO A 54 -0.80 22.12 10.06
C PRO A 54 -0.94 20.85 10.90
N ILE A 55 0.12 20.04 10.98
CA ILE A 55 0.16 18.80 11.74
C ILE A 55 1.44 18.68 12.55
N THR A 56 1.34 17.95 13.66
CA THR A 56 2.46 17.47 14.46
C THR A 56 2.39 15.94 14.51
N TYR A 57 3.51 15.24 14.37
CA TYR A 57 3.56 13.77 14.33
C TYR A 57 4.88 13.25 14.88
N GLU A 58 4.97 11.94 15.10
CA GLU A 58 6.23 11.26 15.37
C GLU A 58 6.70 10.49 14.13
N ALA A 59 7.98 10.58 13.82
CA ALA A 59 8.59 9.87 12.70
C ALA A 59 9.85 9.13 13.13
N SER A 60 10.09 8.02 12.44
CA SER A 60 11.26 7.17 12.60
C SER A 60 12.54 7.93 12.25
N GLU A 61 13.64 7.68 12.97
CA GLU A 61 14.96 8.27 12.65
C GLU A 61 15.47 7.90 11.24
N TYR A 62 14.91 6.85 10.64
CA TYR A 62 15.21 6.40 9.28
C TYR A 62 14.48 7.20 8.20
N ALA A 63 13.45 7.96 8.60
CA ALA A 63 12.68 8.83 7.72
C ALA A 63 13.25 10.25 7.75
N LYS A 64 13.67 10.75 6.58
CA LYS A 64 14.11 12.13 6.43
C LYS A 64 13.01 12.98 5.83
N LEU A 65 12.61 14.02 6.55
CA LEU A 65 11.68 15.01 6.03
C LEU A 65 12.26 15.66 4.77
N THR A 66 11.54 15.54 3.68
CA THR A 66 11.81 16.22 2.41
C THR A 66 10.56 17.02 2.06
N SER A 67 10.64 18.33 2.15
CA SER A 67 9.55 19.19 1.66
C SER A 67 9.71 19.37 0.16
N LYS A 68 8.67 19.03 -0.59
CA LYS A 68 8.48 19.50 -1.96
C LYS A 68 7.31 20.46 -1.95
N THR A 69 7.55 21.71 -2.33
CA THR A 69 6.47 22.60 -2.76
C THR A 69 5.80 21.95 -3.98
N HIS A 70 4.53 21.54 -3.84
CA HIS A 70 3.81 20.98 -4.96
C HIS A 70 3.53 22.12 -5.97
N PRO A 71 4.03 22.06 -7.22
CA PRO A 71 3.95 23.18 -8.16
C PRO A 71 2.51 23.64 -8.48
N ALA A 72 1.53 22.75 -8.31
CA ALA A 72 0.12 23.07 -8.52
C ALA A 72 -0.49 23.93 -7.38
N LEU A 73 0.24 24.17 -6.28
CA LEU A 73 -0.23 24.99 -5.16
C LEU A 73 0.34 26.41 -5.14
N ASP A 74 1.58 26.59 -5.56
CA ASP A 74 2.21 27.91 -5.68
C ASP A 74 1.42 28.82 -6.64
N SER A 75 0.71 28.23 -7.62
CA SER A 75 -0.15 28.95 -8.56
C SER A 75 -1.51 29.37 -7.98
N CYS A 76 -1.90 28.79 -6.86
CA CYS A 76 -3.23 28.95 -6.28
C CYS A 76 -3.25 29.97 -5.13
N CYS A 77 -2.06 30.32 -4.61
CA CYS A 77 -1.83 31.33 -3.59
C CYS A 77 -1.39 32.66 -4.23
N ASP A 78 -2.29 33.37 -4.91
CA ASP A 78 -2.03 34.77 -5.27
C ASP A 78 -2.29 35.68 -4.06
N SER A 79 -1.39 36.65 -3.83
CA SER A 79 -1.39 37.59 -2.69
C SER A 79 -2.69 38.38 -2.48
N THR A 80 -3.60 38.33 -3.46
CA THR A 80 -4.84 39.09 -3.48
C THR A 80 -6.09 38.26 -3.15
N ASN A 81 -6.04 36.92 -3.25
CA ASN A 81 -7.15 36.02 -2.91
C ASN A 81 -6.63 34.69 -2.36
N LEU A 82 -6.85 34.44 -1.07
CA LEU A 82 -6.58 33.14 -0.44
C LEU A 82 -7.65 32.13 -0.89
N LEU A 83 -7.37 31.38 -1.95
CA LEU A 83 -8.20 30.26 -2.38
C LEU A 83 -8.13 29.11 -1.36
N PRO A 84 -9.14 28.23 -1.24
CA PRO A 84 -9.13 27.10 -0.30
C PRO A 84 -7.92 26.16 -0.41
N CYS A 85 -7.32 26.06 -1.60
CA CYS A 85 -6.08 25.30 -1.82
C CYS A 85 -4.84 25.94 -1.16
N CYS A 86 -4.89 27.21 -0.72
CA CYS A 86 -3.78 27.89 -0.05
C CYS A 86 -3.49 27.33 1.36
N THR A 87 -4.42 26.54 1.91
CA THR A 87 -4.27 25.89 3.22
C THR A 87 -3.78 24.45 3.13
N ASP A 88 -3.64 23.90 1.92
CA ASP A 88 -3.15 22.54 1.76
C ASP A 88 -1.63 22.49 2.02
N TYR A 89 -1.13 21.36 2.50
CA TYR A 89 0.27 21.20 2.89
C TYR A 89 0.80 19.86 2.42
N TRP A 90 2.01 19.86 1.85
CA TRP A 90 2.67 18.66 1.33
C TRP A 90 4.03 18.48 1.98
N PHE A 91 4.32 17.22 2.29
CA PHE A 91 5.65 16.82 2.72
C PHE A 91 5.86 15.35 2.41
N ASP A 92 7.12 14.98 2.22
CA ASP A 92 7.54 13.61 2.00
C ASP A 92 8.43 13.16 3.16
N LEU A 93 8.31 11.91 3.57
CA LEU A 93 9.28 11.23 4.41
C LEU A 93 10.07 10.25 3.56
N TYR A 94 11.37 10.53 3.35
CA TYR A 94 12.25 9.72 2.52
C TYR A 94 13.06 8.73 3.36
N TYR A 95 12.91 7.45 3.07
CA TYR A 95 13.65 6.34 3.66
C TYR A 95 14.83 5.97 2.76
N SER A 96 15.99 6.57 3.01
CA SER A 96 17.17 6.38 2.15
C SER A 96 17.65 4.93 2.06
N SER A 97 17.48 4.15 3.14
CA SER A 97 17.91 2.75 3.18
C SER A 97 17.07 1.82 2.30
N PHE A 98 15.85 2.23 1.97
CA PHE A 98 14.87 1.43 1.24
C PHE A 98 14.53 2.02 -0.13
N ASP A 99 15.09 3.20 -0.44
CA ASP A 99 14.73 4.03 -1.57
C ASP A 99 13.19 4.18 -1.72
N ALA A 100 12.56 4.52 -0.60
CA ALA A 100 11.12 4.64 -0.49
C ALA A 100 10.74 6.04 -0.01
N THR A 101 9.65 6.56 -0.53
CA THR A 101 9.09 7.87 -0.21
C THR A 101 7.68 7.67 0.29
N LEU A 102 7.42 8.10 1.52
CA LEU A 102 6.06 8.21 2.04
C LEU A 102 5.58 9.64 1.81
N ASN A 103 4.70 9.82 0.84
CA ASN A 103 4.18 11.14 0.45
C ASN A 103 2.95 11.47 1.30
N PHE A 104 2.86 12.71 1.75
CA PHE A 104 1.73 13.19 2.52
C PHE A 104 1.08 14.39 1.84
N THR A 105 -0.24 14.34 1.78
CA THR A 105 -1.08 15.45 1.35
C THR A 105 -2.04 15.79 2.47
N TYR A 106 -1.85 16.95 3.08
CA TYR A 106 -2.82 17.53 4.00
C TYR A 106 -3.78 18.44 3.25
N LYS A 107 -5.05 18.36 3.60
CA LYS A 107 -6.11 19.24 3.10
C LYS A 107 -6.95 19.78 4.24
N SER A 108 -7.30 21.06 4.12
CA SER A 108 -8.39 21.61 4.92
C SER A 108 -9.68 21.60 4.10
N LEU A 109 -10.69 20.88 4.58
CA LEU A 109 -11.92 20.64 3.84
C LEU A 109 -13.11 21.16 4.64
N ASN A 110 -13.88 22.09 4.08
CA ASN A 110 -15.13 22.49 4.72
C ASN A 110 -16.25 21.54 4.28
N PHE A 111 -16.59 20.57 5.13
CA PHE A 111 -17.64 19.59 4.88
C PHE A 111 -18.90 19.81 5.72
N ASP A 112 -19.37 21.04 5.86
CA ASP A 112 -20.67 21.30 6.48
C ASP A 112 -21.77 20.42 5.83
N GLY A 113 -22.27 19.44 6.58
CA GLY A 113 -23.39 18.58 6.20
C GLY A 113 -23.08 17.31 5.40
N VAL A 114 -21.82 16.91 5.21
CA VAL A 114 -21.45 15.67 4.49
C VAL A 114 -21.13 14.54 5.48
N SER A 115 -21.58 13.30 5.22
CA SER A 115 -21.30 12.13 6.08
C SER A 115 -19.86 11.63 5.93
N ASP A 116 -19.29 11.08 7.00
CA ASP A 116 -17.86 10.70 7.07
C ASP A 116 -17.43 9.67 6.01
N HIS A 117 -18.33 8.75 5.64
CA HIS A 117 -18.10 7.79 4.57
C HIS A 117 -18.00 8.46 3.18
N ILE A 118 -18.82 9.48 2.91
CA ILE A 118 -18.79 10.23 1.64
C ILE A 118 -17.52 11.10 1.57
N LYS A 119 -17.02 11.59 2.71
CA LYS A 119 -15.73 12.30 2.78
C LYS A 119 -14.57 11.37 2.40
N SER A 120 -14.53 10.16 2.98
CA SER A 120 -13.49 9.17 2.63
C SER A 120 -13.59 8.78 1.16
N ASP A 121 -14.77 8.44 0.65
CA ASP A 121 -14.96 8.07 -0.76
C ASP A 121 -14.61 9.22 -1.72
N PHE A 122 -14.94 10.47 -1.39
CA PHE A 122 -14.62 11.63 -2.21
C PHE A 122 -13.11 11.93 -2.24
N ILE A 123 -12.42 11.79 -1.11
CA ILE A 123 -10.96 11.99 -1.04
C ILE A 123 -10.24 10.81 -1.69
N MET A 124 -10.65 9.58 -1.41
CA MET A 124 -10.08 8.38 -2.02
C MET A 124 -10.31 8.40 -3.54
N SER A 125 -11.49 8.77 -4.04
CA SER A 125 -11.77 8.84 -5.48
C SER A 125 -11.11 10.02 -6.19
N SER A 126 -10.78 11.11 -5.49
CA SER A 126 -10.05 12.24 -6.07
C SER A 126 -8.54 12.01 -6.17
N PHE A 127 -7.99 11.07 -5.39
CA PHE A 127 -6.54 10.79 -5.36
C PHE A 127 -6.17 9.41 -5.91
N VAL A 128 -7.00 8.41 -5.67
CA VAL A 128 -6.79 7.06 -6.16
C VAL A 128 -7.58 6.93 -7.45
N ASN A 129 -6.90 6.62 -8.56
CA ASN A 129 -7.57 6.06 -9.75
C ASN A 129 -8.24 4.73 -9.35
N THR A 130 -9.45 4.83 -8.80
CA THR A 130 -10.18 3.78 -8.06
C THR A 130 -10.62 2.63 -8.95
N ASN A 131 -10.66 2.83 -10.27
CA ASN A 131 -11.26 1.87 -11.19
C ASN A 131 -10.54 0.51 -11.25
N ASN A 132 -9.29 0.39 -10.79
CA ASN A 132 -8.54 -0.88 -10.85
C ASN A 132 -7.92 -1.36 -9.52
N ARG A 133 -7.99 -0.57 -8.42
CA ARG A 133 -7.29 -0.90 -7.16
C ARG A 133 -8.12 -1.65 -6.13
N SER A 134 -9.45 -1.53 -6.14
CA SER A 134 -10.32 -2.25 -5.21
C SER A 134 -10.20 -3.77 -5.31
N ALA A 135 -9.87 -4.30 -6.50
CA ALA A 135 -9.62 -5.73 -6.72
C ALA A 135 -8.26 -6.23 -6.20
N GLN A 136 -7.38 -5.34 -5.71
CA GLN A 136 -6.01 -5.62 -5.30
C GLN A 136 -5.73 -5.35 -3.81
N VAL A 137 -6.74 -4.93 -3.04
CA VAL A 137 -6.62 -4.71 -1.60
C VAL A 137 -6.45 -6.07 -0.90
N GLU A 138 -5.34 -6.25 -0.18
CA GLU A 138 -5.14 -7.44 0.66
C GLU A 138 -5.67 -7.22 2.06
N GLN A 139 -5.45 -6.02 2.61
CA GLN A 139 -5.84 -5.66 3.96
C GLN A 139 -6.44 -4.27 3.98
N GLN A 140 -7.52 -4.12 4.75
CA GLN A 140 -8.13 -2.85 5.06
C GLN A 140 -8.31 -2.78 6.58
N GLN A 141 -7.83 -1.68 7.16
CA GLN A 141 -8.04 -1.35 8.56
C GLN A 141 -8.74 0.00 8.62
N GLN A 142 -9.64 0.15 9.58
CA GLN A 142 -10.30 1.42 9.86
C GLN A 142 -10.56 1.53 11.36
N GLY A 143 -10.61 2.74 11.87
CA GLY A 143 -10.86 2.95 13.29
C GLY A 143 -10.70 4.39 13.73
N SER A 144 -10.35 4.54 15.01
CA SER A 144 -10.07 5.83 15.60
C SER A 144 -8.68 5.87 16.20
N THR A 145 -7.97 6.98 15.99
CA THR A 145 -6.67 7.23 16.62
C THR A 145 -6.85 7.52 18.12
N PRO A 146 -5.78 7.50 18.94
CA PRO A 146 -5.85 7.92 20.35
C PRO A 146 -6.40 9.34 20.56
N GLN A 147 -6.27 10.22 19.56
CA GLN A 147 -6.78 11.59 19.56
C GLN A 147 -8.27 11.67 19.17
N GLY A 148 -8.87 10.56 18.75
CA GLY A 148 -10.27 10.47 18.32
C GLY A 148 -10.49 10.76 16.84
N TYR A 149 -9.45 10.80 16.03
CA TYR A 149 -9.55 11.00 14.58
C TYR A 149 -9.96 9.72 13.88
N TYR A 150 -10.78 9.82 12.83
CA TYR A 150 -11.08 8.69 11.97
C TYR A 150 -9.86 8.35 11.11
N TYR A 151 -9.60 7.06 10.88
CA TYR A 151 -8.60 6.64 9.90
C TYR A 151 -9.05 5.42 9.11
N GLU A 152 -8.52 5.31 7.89
CA GLU A 152 -8.56 4.13 7.03
C GLU A 152 -7.14 3.85 6.51
N HIS A 153 -6.75 2.58 6.42
CA HIS A 153 -5.45 2.14 5.94
C HIS A 153 -5.63 0.91 5.05
N TYR A 154 -5.02 0.96 3.87
CA TYR A 154 -5.11 -0.02 2.81
C TYR A 154 -3.73 -0.53 2.42
N SER A 155 -3.57 -1.85 2.46
CA SER A 155 -2.38 -2.54 1.99
C SER A 155 -2.69 -3.32 0.71
N TYR A 156 -1.82 -3.19 -0.30
CA TYR A 156 -2.01 -3.76 -1.63
C TYR A 156 -0.95 -4.80 -1.99
N ALA A 157 -1.36 -5.93 -2.57
CA ALA A 157 -0.47 -7.04 -2.95
C ALA A 157 0.57 -6.64 -4.00
N GLU A 158 0.11 -5.97 -5.06
CA GLU A 158 0.85 -5.71 -6.29
C GLU A 158 0.43 -4.36 -6.85
N ALA A 159 0.82 -3.29 -6.17
CA ALA A 159 0.55 -1.93 -6.60
C ALA A 159 1.84 -1.10 -6.63
N GLY A 160 1.85 -0.07 -7.48
CA GLY A 160 2.89 0.97 -7.42
C GLY A 160 2.90 1.75 -6.10
N GLU A 161 1.83 1.63 -5.32
CA GLU A 161 1.67 2.19 -3.98
C GLU A 161 1.21 1.07 -3.02
N PRO A 162 2.13 0.41 -2.30
CA PRO A 162 1.77 -0.74 -1.47
C PRO A 162 0.98 -0.39 -0.21
N GLU A 163 1.08 0.85 0.29
CA GLU A 163 0.33 1.34 1.45
C GLU A 163 -0.29 2.69 1.14
N ILE A 164 -1.59 2.83 1.42
CA ILE A 164 -2.33 4.09 1.33
C ILE A 164 -3.17 4.24 2.59
N PHE A 165 -3.11 5.40 3.24
CA PHE A 165 -3.95 5.67 4.40
C PHE A 165 -4.52 7.08 4.39
N PHE A 166 -5.63 7.21 5.09
CA PHE A 166 -6.40 8.43 5.24
C PHE A 166 -6.69 8.68 6.71
N ILE A 167 -6.60 9.93 7.15
CA ILE A 167 -6.91 10.36 8.52
C ILE A 167 -7.75 11.63 8.44
N ALA A 168 -8.85 11.70 9.18
CA ALA A 168 -9.70 12.87 9.30
C ALA A 168 -10.01 13.20 10.76
N ASP A 169 -10.02 14.49 11.09
CA ASP A 169 -10.53 14.94 12.37
C ASP A 169 -12.04 14.72 12.50
N THR A 170 -12.57 14.94 13.70
CA THR A 170 -13.98 14.64 14.02
C THR A 170 -14.98 15.51 13.24
N LEU A 171 -14.57 16.71 12.80
CA LEU A 171 -15.41 17.58 11.97
C LEU A 171 -15.21 17.34 10.47
N GLY A 172 -14.15 16.62 10.08
CA GLY A 172 -13.69 16.47 8.70
C GLY A 172 -13.02 17.73 8.14
N GLN A 173 -12.69 18.71 8.99
CA GLN A 173 -12.02 19.94 8.59
C GLN A 173 -10.56 19.74 8.23
N HIS A 174 -9.92 18.74 8.83
CA HIS A 174 -8.52 18.43 8.66
C HIS A 174 -8.37 17.00 8.18
N CYS A 175 -7.70 16.83 7.05
CA CYS A 175 -7.54 15.55 6.40
C CYS A 175 -6.08 15.33 5.99
N VAL A 176 -5.55 14.13 6.22
CA VAL A 176 -4.23 13.70 5.72
C VAL A 176 -4.42 12.45 4.87
N LEU A 177 -3.84 12.46 3.69
CA LEU A 177 -3.62 11.29 2.85
C LEU A 177 -2.13 10.96 2.86
N GLY A 178 -1.79 9.69 3.08
CA GLY A 178 -0.45 9.16 2.95
C GLY A 178 -0.39 8.08 1.87
N SER A 179 0.65 8.10 1.03
CA SER A 179 0.93 7.02 0.07
C SER A 179 2.41 6.65 0.03
N LEU A 180 2.69 5.36 0.18
CA LEU A 180 4.05 4.81 0.10
C LEU A 180 4.41 4.53 -1.36
N ILE A 181 5.54 5.04 -1.83
CA ILE A 181 6.07 4.81 -3.18
C ILE A 181 7.52 4.36 -3.07
N PHE A 182 7.91 3.32 -3.81
CA PHE A 182 9.32 2.96 -3.98
C PHE A 182 9.87 3.63 -5.24
N ASN A 183 10.97 4.38 -5.13
CA ASN A 183 11.48 5.17 -6.26
C ASN A 183 12.23 4.31 -7.28
N SER A 184 12.81 3.20 -6.85
CA SER A 184 13.48 2.24 -7.71
C SER A 184 12.48 1.44 -8.56
N ALA A 185 12.36 1.81 -9.83
CA ALA A 185 11.58 1.07 -10.81
C ALA A 185 12.11 -0.37 -10.97
N GLY A 186 11.23 -1.38 -10.90
CA GLY A 186 11.53 -2.76 -11.29
C GLY A 186 11.80 -3.77 -10.16
N GLN A 187 11.67 -3.39 -8.89
CA GLN A 187 11.65 -4.37 -7.80
C GLN A 187 10.29 -5.09 -7.76
N SER A 188 10.29 -6.42 -7.65
CA SER A 188 9.06 -7.18 -7.44
C SER A 188 8.50 -6.93 -6.04
N SER A 189 7.18 -6.89 -5.89
CA SER A 189 6.50 -6.74 -4.57
C SER A 189 7.05 -7.72 -3.53
N ASP A 190 7.28 -8.97 -3.95
CA ASP A 190 7.89 -10.03 -3.14
C ASP A 190 9.27 -9.64 -2.54
N SER A 191 10.09 -8.86 -3.25
CA SER A 191 11.42 -8.44 -2.78
C SER A 191 11.35 -7.26 -1.80
N LEU A 192 10.27 -6.47 -1.88
CA LEU A 192 10.04 -5.29 -1.07
C LEU A 192 9.33 -5.58 0.26
N SER A 193 8.68 -6.74 0.37
CA SER A 193 7.92 -7.18 1.54
C SER A 193 8.55 -6.84 2.90
N PRO A 194 9.83 -7.14 3.20
CA PRO A 194 10.41 -6.79 4.51
C PRO A 194 10.48 -5.28 4.76
N PHE A 195 10.71 -4.48 3.71
CA PHE A 195 10.75 -3.03 3.80
C PHE A 195 9.35 -2.43 3.93
N ILE A 196 8.37 -2.98 3.20
CA ILE A 196 6.96 -2.61 3.34
C ILE A 196 6.51 -2.85 4.78
N SER A 197 6.75 -4.05 5.34
CA SER A 197 6.37 -4.36 6.72
C SER A 197 7.10 -3.51 7.77
N PHE A 198 8.30 -3.01 7.48
CA PHE A 198 8.98 -2.04 8.34
C PHE A 198 8.26 -0.70 8.30
N ILE A 199 8.04 -0.15 7.11
CA ILE A 199 7.40 1.15 6.93
C ILE A 199 5.93 1.11 7.37
N GLN A 200 5.25 -0.02 7.25
CA GLN A 200 3.89 -0.23 7.74
C GLN A 200 3.79 0.03 9.25
N LYS A 201 4.77 -0.41 10.04
CA LYS A 201 4.83 -0.10 11.48
C LYS A 201 5.07 1.39 11.73
N ASP A 202 5.90 2.02 10.91
CA ASP A 202 6.12 3.47 11.00
C ASP A 202 4.85 4.26 10.62
N ILE A 203 4.06 3.77 9.66
CA ILE A 203 2.74 4.31 9.30
C ILE A 203 1.75 4.13 10.45
N GLU A 204 1.66 2.95 11.06
CA GLU A 204 0.82 2.70 12.23
C GLU A 204 1.18 3.65 13.39
N HIS A 205 2.48 3.85 13.63
CA HIS A 205 2.97 4.79 14.65
C HIS A 205 2.61 6.23 14.30
N PHE A 206 2.78 6.64 13.04
CA PHE A 206 2.37 7.95 12.55
C PHE A 206 0.87 8.18 12.78
N ILE A 207 0.02 7.23 12.37
CA ILE A 207 -1.45 7.31 12.56
C ILE A 207 -1.79 7.46 14.05
N SER A 208 -1.07 6.78 14.94
CA SER A 208 -1.31 6.86 16.38
C SER A 208 -0.85 8.17 17.04
N SER A 209 0.11 8.87 16.43
CA SER A 209 0.79 10.03 17.02
C SER A 209 0.39 11.38 16.41
N VAL A 210 -0.21 11.37 15.22
CA VAL A 210 -0.57 12.60 14.50
C VAL A 210 -1.57 13.45 15.28
N THR A 211 -1.37 14.76 15.25
CA THR A 211 -2.23 15.79 15.83
C THR A 211 -2.40 16.92 14.83
N PHE A 212 -3.62 17.42 14.70
CA PHE A 212 -3.93 18.61 13.91
C PHE A 212 -3.77 19.88 14.76
N ASN A 213 -3.20 20.94 14.18
CA ASN A 213 -2.93 22.22 14.84
C ASN A 213 -3.97 23.29 14.47
#